data_AF-A0A3F3H3D5-F1
#
_entry.id   AF-A0A3F3H3D5-F1
#
_cell.length_a   1.000
_cell.length_b   1.000
_cell.length_c   1.000
_cell.angle_alpha   90.00
_cell.angle_beta   90.00
_cell.angle_gamma   90.00
#
_symmetry.space_group_name_H-M   'P 1'
#
loop_
_entity.id
_entity.type
_entity.pdbx_description
1 polymer ?
#
loop_
_entity_poly.entity_id
_entity_poly.type
_entity_poly.pdbx_seq_one_letter_code
_entity_poly.pdbx_strand_id
1 'polypeptide(L)' 'MRWKFDKYAYTNYHQLAYKCATGLTPKQLKKSKEVNSPEEVLDNDQKERLERAKQHIALYLLDGNDYQDIKAKLFADI' A
#
# COMPACT_ATOMS: atom_id res chain seq x y z
N MET A 1 -10.00 -13.80 2.86
CA MET A 1 -8.63 -14.10 2.43
C MET A 1 -7.68 -13.79 3.59
N ARG A 2 -7.06 -14.81 4.21
CA ARG A 2 -6.33 -14.66 5.48
C ARG A 2 -4.83 -14.66 5.17
N TRP A 3 -4.22 -13.48 5.27
CA TRP A 3 -2.81 -13.22 5.01
C TRP A 3 -1.93 -14.06 5.96
N LYS A 4 -1.51 -15.26 5.52
CA LYS A 4 -0.48 -16.06 6.19
C LYS A 4 0.87 -15.76 5.53
N PHE A 5 1.38 -14.54 5.71
CA PHE A 5 2.77 -14.25 5.42
C PHE A 5 3.31 -13.35 6.52
N ASP A 6 4.56 -13.61 6.86
CA ASP A 6 5.43 -12.89 7.78
C ASP A 6 4.99 -11.42 8.03
N LYS A 7 4.92 -11.01 9.30
CA LYS A 7 4.56 -9.63 9.72
C LYS A 7 5.39 -8.58 8.97
N TYR A 8 6.63 -8.91 8.59
CA TYR A 8 7.49 -8.04 7.81
C TYR A 8 7.03 -7.89 6.36
N ALA A 9 6.56 -8.97 5.72
CA ALA A 9 6.01 -8.93 4.36
C ALA A 9 4.74 -8.06 4.32
N TYR A 10 3.83 -8.24 5.28
CA TYR A 10 2.64 -7.40 5.41
C TYR A 10 3.01 -5.91 5.56
N THR A 11 4.01 -5.60 6.39
CA THR A 11 4.47 -4.23 6.62
C THR A 11 5.04 -3.60 5.33
N ASN A 12 5.80 -4.35 4.54
CA ASN A 12 6.38 -3.87 3.28
C ASN A 12 5.30 -3.57 2.23
N TYR A 13 4.36 -4.49 2.02
CA TYR A 13 3.25 -4.30 1.08
C TYR A 13 2.31 -3.18 1.51
N HIS A 14 2.08 -3.03 2.82
CA HIS A 14 1.31 -1.92 3.36
C HIS A 14 1.98 -0.57 3.06
N GLN A 15 3.29 -0.44 3.29
CA GLN A 15 4.01 0.79 2.92
C GLN A 15 3.98 1.06 1.42
N LEU A 16 4.10 0.01 0.60
CA LEU A 16 4.04 0.10 -0.85
C LEU A 16 2.68 0.62 -1.34
N ALA A 17 1.57 0.12 -0.80
CA ALA A 17 0.22 0.55 -1.14
C ALA A 17 0.00 2.05 -0.86
N TYR A 18 0.44 2.52 0.31
CA TYR A 18 0.36 3.95 0.66
C TYR A 18 1.20 4.82 -0.24
N LYS A 19 2.41 4.37 -0.58
CA LYS A 19 3.28 5.11 -1.49
C LYS A 19 2.67 5.21 -2.89
N CYS A 20 2.04 4.15 -3.37
CA CYS A 20 1.28 4.15 -4.62
C CYS A 20 0.11 5.15 -4.57
N ALA A 21 -0.69 5.12 -3.50
CA ALA A 21 -1.90 5.95 -3.42
C ALA A 21 -1.64 7.44 -3.15
N THR A 22 -0.55 7.76 -2.45
CA THR A 22 -0.33 9.11 -1.86
C THR A 22 1.05 9.70 -2.16
N GLY A 23 1.96 8.92 -2.74
CA GLY A 23 3.37 9.28 -2.86
C GLY A 23 4.17 9.19 -1.55
N LEU A 24 3.51 8.99 -0.41
CA LEU A 24 4.09 9.01 0.94
C LEU A 24 3.95 7.67 1.66
N THR A 25 4.85 7.43 2.61
CA THR A 25 4.72 6.28 3.52
C THR A 25 3.75 6.59 4.67
N PRO A 26 3.17 5.57 5.33
CA PRO A 26 2.31 5.76 6.50
C PRO A 26 2.96 6.60 7.61
N LYS A 27 4.28 6.45 7.83
CA LYS A 27 5.01 7.24 8.83
C LYS A 27 5.06 8.73 8.48
N GLN A 28 5.27 9.06 7.20
CA GLN A 28 5.28 10.46 6.73
C GLN A 28 3.89 11.08 6.84
N LEU A 29 2.84 10.33 6.50
CA LEU A 29 1.46 10.77 6.63
C LEU A 29 1.08 11.08 8.09
N LYS A 30 1.39 10.16 9.02
CA LYS A 30 1.16 10.40 10.46
C LYS A 30 1.91 11.64 10.95
N LYS A 31 3.17 11.82 10.55
CA LYS A 31 3.98 12.97 10.94
C LYS A 31 3.44 14.29 10.37
N SER A 32 2.82 14.27 9.19
CA SER A 32 2.33 15.48 8.52
C SER A 32 1.17 16.16 9.25
N LYS A 33 0.33 15.39 9.94
CA LYS A 33 -0.89 15.91 10.61
C LYS A 33 -1.08 15.43 12.05
N GLU A 34 -0.03 14.87 12.67
CA GLU A 34 -0.03 14.36 14.04
C GLU A 34 -1.18 13.37 14.35
N VAL A 35 -1.55 12.55 13.36
CA VAL A 35 -2.64 11.58 13.49
C VAL A 35 -2.14 10.21 13.94
N ASN A 36 -3.00 9.46 14.63
CA ASN A 36 -2.72 8.09 15.06
C ASN A 36 -2.84 7.10 13.90
N SER A 37 -3.78 7.32 12.98
CA SER A 37 -4.00 6.49 11.79
C SER A 37 -3.65 7.27 10.50
N PRO A 38 -2.87 6.70 9.58
CA PRO A 38 -2.53 7.40 8.33
C PRO A 38 -3.71 7.48 7.35
N GLU A 39 -4.80 6.73 7.58
CA GLU A 39 -6.02 6.78 6.74
C GLU A 39 -6.89 8.02 7.05
N GLU A 40 -6.75 8.60 8.25
CA GLU A 40 -7.49 9.79 8.68
C GLU A 40 -7.10 11.04 7.90
N VAL A 41 -5.87 11.08 7.37
CA VAL A 41 -5.35 12.22 6.61
C VAL A 41 -5.62 12.13 5.12
N LEU A 42 -6.18 11.01 4.67
CA LEU A 42 -6.46 10.77 3.26
C LEU A 42 -7.80 11.36 2.87
N ASP A 43 -7.84 12.02 1.71
CA ASP A 43 -9.09 12.36 1.03
C ASP A 43 -9.75 11.10 0.41
N ASN A 44 -10.95 11.27 -0.14
CA ASN A 44 -11.71 10.14 -0.69
C ASN A 44 -11.01 9.50 -1.90
N ASP A 45 -10.37 10.29 -2.76
CA ASP A 45 -9.66 9.79 -3.94
C ASP A 45 -8.43 8.99 -3.53
N GLN A 46 -7.69 9.47 -2.53
CA GLN A 46 -6.53 8.78 -1.95
C GLN A 46 -6.94 7.48 -1.27
N LYS A 47 -8.09 7.45 -0.59
CA LYS A 47 -8.66 6.21 -0.01
C LYS A 47 -9.02 5.20 -1.09
N GLU A 48 -9.67 5.62 -2.17
CA GLU A 48 -9.98 4.72 -3.29
C GLU A 48 -8.71 4.17 -3.95
N ARG A 49 -7.71 5.02 -4.19
CA ARG A 49 -6.42 4.59 -4.75
C ARG A 49 -5.71 3.60 -3.83
N LEU A 50 -5.79 3.82 -2.51
CA LEU A 50 -5.21 2.91 -1.53
C LEU A 50 -5.88 1.54 -1.56
N GLU A 51 -7.21 1.48 -1.61
CA GLU A 51 -7.93 0.21 -1.72
C GLU A 51 -7.63 -0.51 -3.04
N ARG A 52 -7.58 0.21 -4.18
CA ARG A 52 -7.16 -0.35 -5.47
C ARG A 52 -5.74 -0.90 -5.41
N ALA A 53 -4.80 -0.17 -4.81
CA ALA A 53 -3.42 -0.61 -4.66
C ALA A 53 -3.31 -1.88 -3.80
N LYS A 54 -4.07 -1.97 -2.70
CA LYS A 54 -4.15 -3.18 -1.86
C LYS A 54 -4.69 -4.37 -2.66
N GLN A 55 -5.72 -4.16 -3.49
CA GLN A 55 -6.29 -5.20 -4.35
C GLN A 55 -5.30 -5.68 -5.42
N HIS A 56 -4.61 -4.77 -6.12
CA HIS A 56 -3.59 -5.13 -7.12
C HIS A 56 -2.43 -5.91 -6.49
N ILE A 57 -1.92 -5.48 -5.34
CA ILE A 57 -0.87 -6.22 -4.62
C ILE A 57 -1.35 -7.64 -4.26
N ALA A 58 -2.59 -7.79 -3.80
CA ALA A 58 -3.15 -9.11 -3.50
C ALA A 58 -3.23 -10.01 -4.75
N LEU A 59 -3.64 -9.47 -5.90
CA LEU A 59 -3.66 -10.19 -7.17
C LEU A 59 -2.26 -10.62 -7.61
N TYR A 60 -1.29 -9.70 -7.60
CA TYR A 60 0.07 -10.02 -8.01
C TYR A 60 0.74 -11.04 -7.09
N LEU A 61 0.44 -11.02 -5.79
CA LEU A 61 0.89 -12.06 -4.87
C LEU A 61 0.29 -13.44 -5.20
N LEU A 62 -0.98 -13.50 -5.59
CA LEU A 62 -1.62 -14.74 -6.01
C LEU A 62 -1.01 -15.29 -7.30
N ASP A 63 -0.62 -14.39 -8.21
CA ASP A 63 0.09 -14.72 -9.44
C ASP A 63 1.56 -15.13 -9.20
N GLY A 64 2.02 -15.15 -7.95
CA GLY A 64 3.37 -15.60 -7.58
C GLY A 64 4.47 -14.57 -7.80
N ASN A 65 4.12 -13.29 -7.98
CA ASN A 65 5.11 -12.23 -8.15
C ASN A 65 5.84 -11.94 -6.84
N ASP A 66 7.14 -11.65 -6.95
CA ASP A 66 7.91 -11.20 -5.80
C ASP A 66 7.70 -9.70 -5.51
N TYR A 67 8.28 -9.21 -4.42
CA TYR A 67 8.11 -7.83 -4.00
C TYR A 67 8.59 -6.81 -5.04
N GLN A 68 9.71 -7.06 -5.73
CA GLN A 68 10.25 -6.12 -6.73
C GLN A 68 9.38 -6.10 -7.98
N ASP A 69 8.87 -7.26 -8.41
CA ASP A 69 7.93 -7.38 -9.52
C ASP A 69 6.62 -6.65 -9.22
N ILE A 70 6.05 -6.88 -8.03
CA ILE A 70 4.84 -6.20 -7.55
C ILE A 70 5.05 -4.69 -7.54
N LYS A 71 6.18 -4.23 -7.00
CA LYS A 71 6.53 -2.81 -6.96
C LYS A 71 6.61 -2.23 -8.38
N ALA A 72 7.30 -2.89 -9.31
CA ALA A 72 7.43 -2.40 -10.68
C ALA A 72 6.05 -2.27 -11.35
N LYS A 73 5.21 -3.32 -11.25
CA LYS A 73 3.86 -3.34 -11.83
C LYS A 73 2.96 -2.26 -11.24
N LEU A 74 2.97 -2.11 -9.91
CA LEU A 74 2.10 -1.17 -9.21
C LEU A 74 2.38 0.30 -9.59
N PHE A 75 3.63 0.64 -9.93
CA PHE A 75 4.01 1.99 -10.35
C PHE A 75 4.08 2.19 -11.87
N ALA A 76 3.88 1.14 -12.67
CA ALA A 76 3.82 1.25 -14.13
C ALA A 76 2.46 1.81 -14.61
N ASP A 77 1.41 1.67 -13.81
CA ASP A 77 0.02 2.04 -14.14
C ASP A 77 -0.43 3.40 -13.56
N ILE A 78 0.49 4.23 -13.04
CA ILE A 78 0.19 5.54 -12.40
C ILE A 78 0.65 6.71 -13.26
#